data_AF-A0A920SY28-F1
#
_entry.id   AF-A0A920SY28-F1
#
_cell.length_a   1.000
_cell.length_b   1.000
_cell.length_c   1.000
_cell.angle_alpha   90.00
_cell.angle_beta   90.00
_cell.angle_gamma   90.00
#
_symmetry.space_group_name_H-M   'P 1'
#
loop_
_entity.id
_entity.type
_entity.pdbx_description
1 polymer ?
#
loop_
_entity_poly.entity_id
_entity_poly.type
_entity_poly.pdbx_seq_one_letter_code
_entity_poly.pdbx_strand_id
1 'polypeptide(L)'
;MIRMIYLGWAEWQTSQKKRITGDKVYFVLNRHVNPTNICVLSCKFCDFAKKPGDSDAYEMSIEEILDHVDDDIHEIHIVGGHHPTWPFEYYVEMVKAIHEKAPHVQIKGFTASEIDYFPNGAGKVTPGEIFGNLEGSRSSVDAGWWCRSVFVARSQDFASW
;
A
#
# COMPACT_ATOMS: atom_id res chain seq x y z
N MET A 1 -41.17 -6.04 -2.52
CA MET A 1 -40.36 -6.76 -3.53
C MET A 1 -38.87 -6.44 -3.40
N ILE A 2 -38.45 -5.17 -3.46
CA ILE A 2 -37.04 -4.75 -3.34
C ILE A 2 -36.36 -5.23 -2.04
N ARG A 3 -37.02 -5.11 -0.88
CA ARG A 3 -36.48 -5.54 0.43
C ARG A 3 -36.20 -7.04 0.54
N MET A 4 -36.99 -7.89 -0.14
CA MET A 4 -36.76 -9.35 -0.18
C MET A 4 -35.52 -9.71 -1.01
N ILE A 5 -35.24 -8.96 -2.08
CA ILE A 5 -34.04 -9.15 -2.90
C ILE A 5 -32.80 -8.82 -2.06
N TYR A 6 -32.76 -7.66 -1.38
CA TYR A 6 -31.59 -7.29 -0.57
C TYR A 6 -31.32 -8.26 0.59
N LEU A 7 -32.36 -8.77 1.26
CA LEU A 7 -32.19 -9.75 2.34
C LEU A 7 -31.62 -11.08 1.81
N GLY A 8 -32.13 -11.57 0.68
CA GLY A 8 -31.59 -12.78 0.04
C GLY A 8 -30.12 -12.63 -0.40
N TRP A 9 -29.70 -11.43 -0.82
CA TRP A 9 -28.31 -11.16 -1.18
C TRP A 9 -27.36 -11.18 0.02
N ALA A 10 -27.74 -10.62 1.16
CA ALA A 10 -26.92 -10.63 2.38
C ALA A 10 -26.73 -12.06 2.92
N GLU A 11 -27.81 -12.86 2.91
CA GLU A 11 -27.77 -14.27 3.29
C GLU A 11 -26.89 -15.08 2.33
N TRP A 12 -27.01 -14.83 1.02
CA TRP A 12 -26.16 -15.47 0.02
C TRP A 12 -24.68 -15.12 0.23
N GLN A 13 -24.32 -13.85 0.43
CA GLN A 13 -22.93 -13.42 0.70
C GLN A 13 -22.37 -14.13 1.96
N THR A 14 -23.18 -14.19 3.02
CA THR A 14 -22.81 -14.90 4.25
C THR A 14 -22.56 -16.39 3.98
N SER A 15 -23.41 -17.03 3.19
CA SER A 15 -23.25 -18.44 2.81
C SER A 15 -21.96 -18.70 2.01
N GLN A 16 -21.59 -17.79 1.10
CA GLN A 16 -20.36 -17.91 0.31
C GLN A 16 -19.12 -17.75 1.20
N LYS A 17 -19.09 -16.77 2.10
CA LYS A 17 -18.00 -16.60 3.08
C LYS A 17 -17.85 -17.84 3.96
N LYS A 18 -18.97 -18.38 4.48
CA LYS A 18 -18.98 -19.57 5.34
C LYS A 18 -18.53 -20.83 4.59
N ARG A 19 -18.81 -20.96 3.30
CA ARG A 19 -18.28 -22.06 2.47
C ARG A 19 -16.75 -22.09 2.44
N ILE A 20 -16.10 -20.93 2.42
CA ILE A 20 -14.63 -20.84 2.30
C ILE A 20 -13.96 -20.91 3.68
N THR A 21 -14.50 -20.19 4.67
CA THR A 21 -13.81 -19.94 5.95
C THR A 21 -14.57 -20.46 7.17
N GLY A 22 -15.78 -21.00 6.98
CA GLY A 22 -16.70 -21.30 8.07
C GLY A 22 -16.99 -20.06 8.91
N ASP A 23 -17.08 -20.25 10.23
CA ASP A 23 -17.29 -19.17 11.19
C ASP A 23 -16.00 -18.46 11.62
N LYS A 24 -14.83 -18.82 11.05
CA LYS A 24 -13.55 -18.19 11.40
C LYS A 24 -13.51 -16.71 11.02
N VAL A 25 -12.89 -15.90 11.86
CA VAL A 25 -12.60 -14.48 11.60
C VAL A 25 -11.09 -14.31 11.73
N TYR A 26 -10.48 -13.58 10.80
CA TYR A 26 -9.05 -13.34 10.75
C TYR A 26 -8.78 -11.86 10.99
N PHE A 27 -7.71 -11.59 11.71
CA PHE A 27 -7.18 -10.26 11.95
C PHE A 27 -5.66 -10.37 12.02
N VAL A 28 -4.99 -9.24 11.85
CA VAL A 28 -3.54 -9.12 11.96
C VAL A 28 -3.23 -7.88 12.77
N LEU A 29 -2.21 -7.97 13.63
CA LEU A 29 -1.69 -6.79 14.31
C LEU A 29 -0.75 -6.07 13.33
N ASN A 30 -1.23 -4.92 12.83
CA ASN A 30 -0.48 -4.09 11.90
C ASN A 30 -0.23 -2.69 12.46
N ARG A 31 0.79 -2.04 11.90
CA ARG A 31 1.06 -0.62 12.08
C ARG A 31 0.84 0.10 10.75
N HIS A 32 0.09 1.20 10.75
CA HIS A 32 -0.01 2.08 9.59
C HIS A 32 0.95 3.27 9.81
N VAL A 33 1.80 3.54 8.82
CA VAL A 33 2.67 4.71 8.78
C VAL A 33 2.37 5.51 7.52
N ASN A 34 2.21 6.82 7.69
CA ASN A 34 2.05 7.77 6.61
C ASN A 34 3.29 8.66 6.58
N PRO A 35 4.29 8.39 5.71
CA PRO A 35 5.55 9.13 5.70
C PRO A 35 5.39 10.63 5.45
N THR A 36 4.35 11.02 4.73
CA THR A 36 4.04 12.42 4.43
C THR A 36 2.59 12.56 4.05
N ASN A 37 2.00 13.71 4.40
CA ASN A 37 0.70 14.15 3.89
C ASN A 37 0.84 15.21 2.77
N ILE A 38 2.04 15.43 2.23
CA ILE A 38 2.30 16.33 1.10
C ILE A 38 2.04 15.58 -0.20
N CYS A 39 1.22 16.16 -1.07
CA CYS A 39 0.84 15.51 -2.33
C CYS A 39 0.71 16.52 -3.47
N VAL A 40 1.21 16.15 -4.67
CA VAL A 40 0.97 16.96 -5.87
C VAL A 40 -0.51 17.01 -6.26
N LEU A 41 -1.29 15.98 -5.92
CA LEU A 41 -2.74 15.94 -6.14
C LEU A 41 -3.50 16.76 -5.10
N SER A 42 -4.78 17.01 -5.38
CA SER A 42 -5.69 17.76 -4.49
C SER A 42 -7.06 17.10 -4.44
N CYS A 43 -7.11 15.83 -4.05
CA CYS A 43 -8.35 15.06 -3.94
C CYS A 43 -9.24 15.66 -2.83
N LYS A 44 -10.51 15.97 -3.14
CA LYS A 44 -11.42 16.70 -2.22
C LYS A 44 -11.73 16.00 -0.90
N PHE A 45 -11.52 14.69 -0.83
CA PHE A 45 -11.80 13.85 0.32
C PHE A 45 -10.54 13.31 0.99
N CYS A 46 -9.34 13.69 0.52
CA CYS A 46 -8.08 13.14 0.97
C CYS A 46 -7.38 14.08 1.94
N ASP A 47 -6.95 13.54 3.08
CA ASP A 47 -6.21 14.26 4.11
C ASP A 47 -4.78 14.62 3.68
N PHE A 48 -4.23 13.91 2.68
CA PHE A 48 -2.89 14.15 2.13
C PHE A 48 -2.85 15.25 1.08
N ALA A 49 -3.90 16.04 0.88
CA ALA A 49 -3.93 17.09 -0.14
C ALA A 49 -3.13 18.35 0.24
N LYS A 50 -2.06 18.22 1.04
CA LYS A 50 -1.25 19.34 1.51
C LYS A 50 -0.16 19.71 0.52
N LYS A 51 0.17 21.00 0.47
CA LYS A 51 1.26 21.55 -0.31
C LYS A 51 2.46 21.89 0.59
N PRO A 52 3.68 21.90 0.04
CA PRO A 52 4.84 22.36 0.80
C PRO A 52 4.58 23.75 1.39
N GLY A 53 4.74 23.88 2.70
CA GLY A 53 4.50 25.13 3.44
C GLY A 53 3.10 25.30 4.02
N ASP A 54 2.15 24.38 3.77
CA ASP A 54 0.90 24.36 4.53
C ASP A 54 1.18 24.12 6.02
N SER A 55 0.37 24.73 6.90
CA SER A 55 0.63 24.72 8.35
C SER A 55 0.60 23.32 8.99
N ASP A 56 -0.09 22.38 8.35
CA ASP A 56 -0.23 21.00 8.78
C ASP A 56 0.45 20.01 7.81
N ALA A 57 1.27 20.50 6.87
CA ALA A 57 2.13 19.66 6.06
C ALA A 57 3.25 19.06 6.91
N TYR A 58 3.53 17.78 6.72
CA TYR A 58 4.66 17.09 7.34
C TYR A 58 5.35 16.12 6.38
N GLU A 59 6.62 15.89 6.65
CA GLU A 59 7.46 14.88 6.03
C GLU A 59 8.26 14.20 7.14
N MET A 60 8.14 12.88 7.25
CA MET A 60 8.90 12.09 8.22
C MET A 60 10.23 11.69 7.60
N SER A 61 11.29 11.81 8.41
CA SER A 61 12.56 11.14 8.17
C SER A 61 12.42 9.61 8.29
N ILE A 62 13.38 8.88 7.74
CA ILE A 62 13.40 7.41 7.86
C ILE A 62 13.51 7.03 9.34
N GLU A 63 14.27 7.77 10.14
CA GLU A 63 14.41 7.57 11.58
C GLU A 63 13.06 7.69 12.30
N GLU A 64 12.28 8.73 12.02
CA GLU A 64 10.93 8.89 12.58
C GLU A 64 9.98 7.77 12.12
N ILE A 65 10.09 7.32 10.87
CA ILE A 65 9.34 6.16 10.37
C ILE A 65 9.70 4.89 11.14
N LEU A 66 10.99 4.69 11.42
CA LEU A 66 11.46 3.54 12.19
C LEU A 66 10.95 3.57 13.62
N ASP A 67 10.78 4.74 14.25
CA ASP A 67 10.21 4.86 15.60
C ASP A 67 8.77 4.33 15.70
N HIS A 68 8.06 4.22 14.58
CA HIS A 68 6.75 3.58 14.52
C HIS A 68 6.79 2.05 14.41
N VAL A 69 7.96 1.46 14.16
CA VAL A 69 8.14 0.00 14.03
C VAL A 69 8.34 -0.62 15.41
N ASP A 70 7.26 -1.14 15.99
CA ASP A 70 7.28 -1.90 17.25
C ASP A 70 7.72 -3.35 17.03
N ASP A 71 8.16 -4.03 18.10
CA ASP A 71 8.63 -5.42 18.03
C ASP A 71 7.49 -6.45 17.86
N ASP A 72 6.28 -6.12 18.31
CA ASP A 72 5.14 -7.05 18.43
C ASP A 72 4.21 -7.07 17.20
N ILE A 73 4.42 -6.19 16.23
CA ILE A 73 3.62 -6.15 14.99
C ILE A 73 4.03 -7.27 14.02
N HIS A 74 3.08 -7.66 13.18
CA HIS A 74 3.33 -8.63 12.10
C HIS A 74 3.34 -7.99 10.71
N GLU A 75 2.72 -6.83 10.57
CA GLU A 75 2.66 -6.09 9.31
C GLU A 75 2.85 -4.59 9.52
N ILE A 76 3.46 -3.92 8.57
CA ILE A 76 3.50 -2.46 8.47
C ILE A 76 2.94 -2.02 7.12
N HIS A 77 2.01 -1.07 7.15
CA HIS A 77 1.31 -0.54 5.98
C HIS A 77 1.82 0.87 5.73
N ILE A 78 2.36 1.11 4.53
CA ILE A 78 2.96 2.39 4.15
C ILE A 78 2.12 2.99 3.02
N VAL A 79 1.55 4.16 3.29
CA VAL A 79 0.78 4.95 2.31
C VAL A 79 1.10 6.42 2.53
N GLY A 80 1.47 7.15 1.48
CA GLY A 80 1.78 8.58 1.59
C GLY A 80 1.10 9.41 0.50
N GLY A 81 1.36 10.72 0.56
CA GLY A 81 1.12 11.61 -0.57
C GLY A 81 2.15 11.43 -1.69
N HIS A 82 1.80 11.89 -2.89
CA HIS A 82 2.72 11.97 -4.03
C HIS A 82 3.71 13.11 -3.82
N HIS A 83 4.82 12.81 -3.15
CA HIS A 83 5.78 13.82 -2.73
C HIS A 83 6.51 14.45 -3.93
N PRO A 84 6.49 15.79 -4.09
CA PRO A 84 6.97 16.47 -5.30
C PRO A 84 8.48 16.32 -5.56
N THR A 85 9.27 16.06 -4.51
CA THR A 85 10.74 16.14 -4.56
C THR A 85 11.44 14.87 -4.10
N TRP A 86 10.72 13.87 -3.56
CA TRP A 86 11.38 12.66 -3.10
C TRP A 86 11.81 11.81 -4.29
N PRO A 87 13.11 11.46 -4.40
CA PRO A 87 13.57 10.56 -5.44
C PRO A 87 13.06 9.13 -5.16
N PHE A 88 12.96 8.29 -6.19
CA PHE A 88 12.53 6.90 -6.02
C PHE A 88 13.42 6.14 -5.01
N GLU A 89 14.71 6.45 -4.98
CA GLU A 89 15.70 5.90 -4.06
C GLU A 89 15.30 6.12 -2.59
N TYR A 90 14.65 7.23 -2.25
CA TYR A 90 14.18 7.47 -0.87
C TYR A 90 13.19 6.41 -0.40
N TYR A 91 12.27 5.99 -1.28
CA TYR A 91 11.29 4.94 -0.99
C TYR A 91 11.96 3.56 -0.85
N VAL A 92 12.98 3.30 -1.67
CA VAL A 92 13.77 2.06 -1.58
C VAL A 92 14.53 1.99 -0.26
N GLU A 93 15.21 3.07 0.13
CA GLU A 93 15.95 3.15 1.39
C GLU A 93 15.01 3.06 2.60
N MET A 94 13.84 3.69 2.54
CA MET A 94 12.80 3.55 3.58
C MET A 94 12.40 2.08 3.79
N VAL A 95 12.09 1.36 2.71
CA VAL A 95 11.68 -0.04 2.77
C VAL A 95 12.82 -0.93 3.29
N LYS A 96 14.05 -0.69 2.83
CA LYS A 96 15.24 -1.40 3.34
C LYS A 96 15.42 -1.19 4.83
N ALA A 97 15.39 0.06 5.30
CA ALA A 97 15.60 0.39 6.69
C ALA A 97 14.56 -0.29 7.61
N ILE A 98 13.28 -0.30 7.20
CA ILE A 98 12.22 -0.99 7.94
C ILE A 98 12.48 -2.50 7.98
N HIS A 99 12.87 -3.11 6.86
CA HIS A 99 13.18 -4.54 6.80
C HIS A 99 14.41 -4.91 7.64
N GLU A 100 15.43 -4.07 7.66
CA GLU A 100 16.63 -4.26 8.48
C GLU A 100 16.32 -4.18 9.97
N LYS A 101 15.47 -3.22 10.38
CA LYS A 101 15.03 -3.09 11.78
C LYS A 101 14.14 -4.25 12.22
N ALA A 102 13.19 -4.66 11.37
CA ALA A 102 12.18 -5.67 11.71
C ALA A 102 12.02 -6.70 10.58
N PRO A 103 12.97 -7.64 10.41
CA PRO A 103 12.96 -8.60 9.31
C PRO A 103 11.81 -9.61 9.39
N HIS A 104 11.16 -9.73 10.55
CA HIS A 104 9.96 -10.56 10.76
C HIS A 104 8.66 -9.88 10.31
N VAL A 105 8.66 -8.57 10.09
CA VAL A 105 7.48 -7.77 9.73
C VAL A 105 7.28 -7.78 8.22
N GLN A 106 6.04 -8.02 7.78
CA GLN A 106 5.69 -7.86 6.36
C GLN A 106 5.43 -6.39 6.03
N ILE A 107 6.03 -5.90 4.96
CA ILE A 107 5.85 -4.52 4.51
C ILE A 107 4.75 -4.52 3.43
N LYS A 108 3.69 -3.73 3.64
CA LYS A 108 2.61 -3.53 2.68
C LYS A 108 2.61 -2.09 2.19
N GLY A 109 3.03 -1.91 0.97
CA GLY A 109 3.11 -0.64 0.27
C GLY A 109 3.63 -0.90 -1.14
N PHE A 110 3.62 0.03 -2.06
CA PHE A 110 2.86 1.26 -2.08
C PHE A 110 1.55 1.04 -2.84
N THR A 111 0.67 2.03 -2.89
CA THR A 111 -0.55 1.97 -3.71
C THR A 111 -0.22 2.02 -5.20
N ALA A 112 -1.14 1.55 -6.04
CA ALA A 112 -0.99 1.65 -7.49
C ALA A 112 -0.81 3.10 -7.98
N SER A 113 -1.41 4.06 -7.28
CA SER A 113 -1.25 5.48 -7.63
C SER A 113 0.13 6.02 -7.30
N GLU A 114 0.75 5.58 -6.20
CA GLU A 114 2.13 5.95 -5.85
C GLU A 114 3.12 5.32 -6.82
N ILE A 115 2.92 4.04 -7.16
CA ILE A 115 3.74 3.32 -8.15
C ILE A 115 3.71 4.00 -9.52
N ASP A 116 2.56 4.51 -9.99
CA ASP A 116 2.49 5.28 -11.25
C ASP A 116 3.19 6.65 -11.18
N TYR A 117 3.31 7.20 -9.97
CA TYR A 117 3.85 8.54 -9.74
C TYR A 117 5.37 8.57 -9.56
N PHE A 118 5.97 7.52 -8.97
CA PHE A 118 7.37 7.57 -8.54
C PHE A 118 8.32 8.18 -9.58
N PRO A 119 9.02 9.27 -9.22
CA PRO A 119 9.85 10.00 -10.17
C PRO A 119 11.12 9.21 -10.50
N ASN A 120 11.53 9.20 -11.77
CA ASN A 120 12.87 8.77 -12.19
C ASN A 120 13.59 9.96 -12.81
N GLY A 121 14.84 10.23 -12.44
CA GLY A 121 15.63 11.39 -12.87
C GLY A 121 15.78 11.61 -14.39
N ALA A 122 15.28 10.69 -15.23
CA ALA A 122 15.23 10.81 -16.70
C ALA A 122 13.91 10.28 -17.34
N GLY A 123 12.87 9.92 -16.58
CA GLY A 123 11.64 9.30 -17.10
C GLY A 123 10.66 8.79 -16.03
N LYS A 124 9.73 7.90 -16.39
CA LYS A 124 8.99 7.10 -15.39
C LYS A 124 9.77 5.82 -15.12
N VAL A 125 9.98 5.43 -13.85
CA VAL A 125 10.44 4.07 -13.53
C VAL A 125 9.34 3.11 -13.99
N THR A 126 9.68 2.04 -14.69
CA THR A 126 8.65 1.06 -15.06
C THR A 126 8.18 0.32 -13.81
N PRO A 127 6.90 -0.10 -13.74
CA PRO A 127 6.42 -0.91 -12.62
C PRO A 127 7.28 -2.15 -12.36
N GLY A 128 7.79 -2.81 -13.42
CA GLY A 128 8.69 -3.96 -13.28
C GLY A 128 10.01 -3.63 -12.58
N GLU A 129 10.63 -2.49 -12.89
CA GLU A 129 11.84 -2.02 -12.21
C GLU A 129 11.55 -1.63 -10.76
N ILE A 130 10.39 -1.00 -10.49
CA ILE A 130 9.97 -0.66 -9.12
C ILE A 130 9.88 -1.93 -8.28
N PHE A 131 9.14 -2.94 -8.76
CA PHE A 131 9.00 -4.21 -8.04
C PHE A 131 10.35 -4.92 -7.90
N GLY A 132 11.20 -4.94 -8.93
CA GLY A 132 12.53 -5.54 -8.84
C GLY A 132 13.42 -4.90 -7.77
N ASN A 133 13.39 -3.56 -7.64
CA ASN A 133 14.14 -2.85 -6.61
C ASN A 133 13.56 -3.09 -5.19
N LEU A 134 12.24 -3.12 -5.06
CA LEU A 134 11.54 -3.34 -3.78
C LEU A 134 11.53 -4.81 -3.32
N GLU A 135 11.58 -5.77 -4.22
CA GLU A 135 11.76 -7.19 -3.91
C GLU A 135 13.24 -7.49 -3.61
N GLY A 136 14.15 -6.83 -4.31
CA GLY A 136 15.60 -6.91 -4.10
C GLY A 136 16.05 -6.44 -2.71
N SER A 137 15.28 -5.55 -2.06
CA SER A 137 15.47 -5.17 -0.66
C SER A 137 15.06 -6.23 0.35
N ARG A 138 14.71 -7.46 -0.08
CA ARG A 138 14.28 -8.63 0.73
C ARG A 138 13.05 -8.41 1.61
N SER A 139 12.50 -7.21 1.61
CA SER A 139 11.15 -6.90 1.98
C SER A 139 10.20 -7.69 1.08
N SER A 140 9.35 -8.55 1.65
CA SER A 140 8.15 -9.01 0.99
C SER A 140 7.18 -7.84 0.90
N VAL A 141 7.52 -6.87 0.04
CA VAL A 141 6.65 -5.73 -0.30
C VAL A 141 5.47 -6.31 -1.04
N ASP A 142 4.47 -6.75 -0.29
CA ASP A 142 3.19 -7.08 -0.85
C ASP A 142 2.55 -5.72 -1.14
N ALA A 143 2.75 -5.23 -2.36
CA ALA A 143 1.98 -4.13 -2.92
C ALA A 143 0.52 -4.57 -2.82
N GLY A 144 -0.13 -4.16 -1.72
CA GLY A 144 -1.14 -4.98 -1.05
C GLY A 144 -2.17 -5.49 -2.03
N TRP A 145 -2.67 -6.73 -1.87
CA TRP A 145 -3.69 -7.46 -2.69
C TRP A 145 -4.31 -6.76 -3.92
N TRP A 146 -4.77 -5.51 -3.77
CA TRP A 146 -5.02 -4.56 -4.86
C TRP A 146 -3.96 -4.51 -5.98
N CYS A 147 -2.66 -4.32 -5.70
CA CYS A 147 -1.68 -4.13 -6.76
C CYS A 147 -1.34 -5.43 -7.50
N ARG A 148 -1.29 -6.56 -6.76
CA ARG A 148 -1.30 -7.90 -7.38
C ARG A 148 -2.54 -8.08 -8.26
N SER A 149 -3.72 -7.65 -7.84
CA SER A 149 -4.94 -7.80 -8.65
C SER A 149 -4.95 -6.89 -9.89
N VAL A 150 -4.40 -5.67 -9.82
CA VAL A 150 -4.30 -4.73 -10.95
C VAL A 150 -3.29 -5.21 -12.01
N PHE A 151 -2.20 -5.88 -11.61
CA PHE A 151 -1.21 -6.41 -12.56
C PHE A 151 -1.43 -7.88 -12.96
N VAL A 152 -1.98 -8.72 -12.08
CA VAL A 152 -2.43 -10.09 -12.43
C VAL A 152 -3.57 -10.03 -13.45
N ALA A 153 -4.39 -8.97 -13.45
CA ALA A 153 -5.35 -8.71 -14.53
C ALA A 153 -4.69 -8.36 -15.88
N ARG A 154 -3.38 -8.09 -15.94
CA ARG A 154 -2.65 -7.82 -17.19
C ARG A 154 -1.69 -8.94 -17.59
N SER A 155 -1.30 -9.82 -16.66
CA SER A 155 -0.47 -11.00 -16.95
C SER A 155 -1.27 -12.31 -17.04
N GLN A 156 -2.58 -12.28 -16.81
CA GLN A 156 -3.48 -13.36 -17.21
C GLN A 156 -3.98 -13.08 -18.62
N ASP A 157 -3.54 -13.91 -19.56
CA ASP A 157 -4.06 -13.97 -20.92
C ASP A 157 -5.60 -13.92 -20.90
N PHE A 158 -6.16 -12.82 -21.38
CA PHE A 158 -7.58 -12.65 -21.73
C PHE A 158 -8.00 -13.51 -22.94
N ALA A 159 -7.35 -14.65 -23.16
CA ALA A 159 -7.58 -15.54 -24.30
C ALA A 159 -8.44 -16.78 -23.94
N SER A 160 -9.07 -16.83 -22.76
CA SER A 160 -9.89 -17.99 -22.38
C SER A 160 -11.11 -17.69 -21.49
N TRP A 161 -11.77 -16.55 -21.71
CA TRP A 161 -13.17 -16.34 -21.31
C TRP A 161 -14.03 -16.04 -22.52
#